data_AF-A0A9P7FUC2-F1
#
_entry.id   AF-A0A9P7FUC2-F1
#
_cell.length_a   1.000
_cell.length_b   1.000
_cell.length_c   1.000
_cell.angle_alpha   90.00
_cell.angle_beta   90.00
_cell.angle_gamma   90.00
#
_symmetry.space_group_name_H-M   'P 1'
#
loop_
_entity.id
_entity.type
_entity.pdbx_description
1 polymer ?
#
loop_
_entity_poly.entity_id
_entity_poly.type
_entity_poly.pdbx_seq_one_letter_code
_entity_poly.pdbx_strand_id
1 'polypeptide(L)' 'GMDQRAERSVHNSMVEVTCKEDSAQYFLITPKLLPDLMYHERMKVLCVNNGEWLPEEQNLGDMMAMIDGYLASR' A
#
# COMPACT_ATOMS: atom_id res chain seq x y z
N GLY A 1 -8.53 -12.48 -13.07
CA GLY A 1 -7.74 -12.12 -11.87
C GLY A 1 -7.96 -13.17 -10.80
N MET A 2 -7.05 -13.27 -9.84
CA MET A 2 -7.20 -14.18 -8.70
C MET A 2 -8.40 -13.75 -7.85
N ASP A 3 -9.06 -14.72 -7.21
CA ASP A 3 -10.04 -14.44 -6.17
C ASP A 3 -9.35 -13.99 -4.87
N GLN A 4 -10.14 -13.45 -3.94
CA GLN A 4 -9.64 -12.89 -2.69
C GLN A 4 -8.83 -13.89 -1.84
N ARG A 5 -9.17 -15.18 -1.87
CA ARG A 5 -8.49 -16.20 -1.06
C ARG A 5 -7.12 -16.50 -1.66
N ALA A 6 -7.06 -16.69 -2.97
CA ALA A 6 -5.82 -16.92 -3.68
C ALA A 6 -4.84 -15.74 -3.50
N GLU A 7 -5.34 -14.50 -3.61
CA GLU A 7 -4.50 -13.29 -3.44
C GLU A 7 -3.92 -13.17 -2.05
N ARG A 8 -4.71 -13.47 -1.02
CA ARG A 8 -4.23 -13.49 0.37
C ARG A 8 -3.16 -14.56 0.57
N SER A 9 -3.36 -15.75 0.01
CA SER A 9 -2.38 -16.84 0.10
C SER A 9 -1.06 -16.43 -0.53
N VAL A 10 -1.08 -15.86 -1.74
CA VAL A 10 0.12 -15.40 -2.44
C VAL A 10 0.81 -14.26 -1.72
N HIS A 11 0.03 -13.29 -1.20
CA HIS A 11 0.57 -12.18 -0.42
C HIS A 11 1.31 -12.68 0.82
N ASN A 12 0.70 -13.59 1.59
CA ASN A 12 1.32 -14.13 2.80
C ASN A 12 2.63 -14.87 2.49
N SER A 13 2.66 -15.70 1.44
CA SER A 13 3.90 -16.37 1.00
C SER A 13 4.97 -15.38 0.54
N MET A 14 4.59 -14.30 -0.16
CA MET A 14 5.51 -13.23 -0.54
C MET A 14 6.11 -12.56 0.70
N VAL A 15 5.30 -12.22 1.71
CA VAL A 15 5.81 -11.63 2.95
C VAL A 15 6.81 -12.56 3.64
N GLU A 16 6.47 -13.84 3.78
CA GLU A 16 7.33 -14.83 4.45
C GLU A 16 8.70 -14.99 3.77
N VAL A 17 8.76 -14.94 2.44
CA VAL A 17 10.00 -15.13 1.67
C VAL A 17 10.84 -13.85 1.59
N THR A 18 10.19 -12.69 1.47
CA THR A 18 10.86 -11.43 1.12
C THR A 18 11.24 -10.58 2.34
N CYS A 19 10.67 -10.86 3.52
CA CYS A 19 10.89 -10.04 4.72
C CYS A 19 11.91 -10.63 5.71
N LYS A 20 12.87 -11.44 5.24
CA LYS A 20 13.95 -11.98 6.09
C LYS A 20 15.14 -11.01 6.14
N GLU A 21 16.03 -11.21 7.12
CA GLU A 21 17.19 -10.33 7.33
C GLU A 21 18.11 -10.25 6.10
N ASP A 22 18.37 -11.41 5.48
CA ASP A 22 19.25 -11.57 4.32
C ASP A 22 18.50 -11.54 2.97
N SER A 23 17.23 -11.14 2.96
CA SER A 23 16.46 -11.03 1.72
C SER A 23 16.86 -9.78 0.93
N ALA A 24 16.87 -9.89 -0.40
CA ALA A 24 16.99 -8.72 -1.28
C ALA A 24 15.76 -7.79 -1.15
N GLN A 25 15.84 -6.60 -1.73
CA GLN A 25 14.69 -5.69 -1.80
C GLN A 25 13.69 -6.16 -2.87
N TYR A 26 12.41 -6.31 -2.48
CA TYR A 26 11.32 -6.68 -3.38
C TYR A 26 10.28 -5.57 -3.48
N PHE A 27 9.77 -5.35 -4.69
CA PHE A 27 8.64 -4.46 -4.95
C PHE A 27 7.44 -5.28 -5.40
N LEU A 28 6.39 -5.29 -4.58
CA LEU A 28 5.10 -5.85 -4.95
C LEU A 28 4.17 -4.72 -5.41
N ILE A 29 3.87 -4.69 -6.70
CA ILE A 29 2.88 -3.77 -7.28
C ILE A 29 1.57 -4.55 -7.40
N THR A 30 0.55 -4.11 -6.66
CA THR A 30 -0.79 -4.69 -6.71
C THR A 30 -1.84 -3.59 -6.82
N PRO A 31 -2.80 -3.69 -7.78
CA PRO A 31 -3.93 -2.77 -7.83
C PRO A 31 -5.03 -3.14 -6.81
N LYS A 32 -4.82 -4.19 -6.00
CA LYS A 32 -5.84 -4.75 -5.10
C LYS A 32 -5.43 -4.58 -3.64
N LEU A 33 -6.27 -3.87 -2.91
CA LEU A 33 -6.18 -3.69 -1.46
C LEU A 33 -7.23 -4.56 -0.81
N LEU A 34 -6.83 -5.74 -0.35
CA LEU A 34 -7.69 -6.58 0.47
C LEU A 34 -7.60 -6.12 1.93
N PRO A 35 -8.70 -6.11 2.68
CA PRO A 35 -8.66 -5.84 4.11
C PRO A 35 -7.88 -6.94 4.84
N ASP A 36 -7.28 -6.57 5.98
CA ASP A 36 -6.61 -7.47 6.92
C ASP A 36 -5.47 -8.31 6.30
N LEU A 37 -4.72 -7.74 5.34
CA LEU A 37 -3.51 -8.38 4.82
C LEU A 37 -2.42 -8.44 5.90
N MET A 38 -1.60 -9.49 5.84
CA MET A 38 -0.43 -9.61 6.73
C MET A 38 0.64 -8.61 6.30
N TYR A 39 1.16 -7.84 7.24
CA TYR A 39 2.29 -6.93 7.00
C TYR A 39 3.41 -7.25 7.96
N HIS A 40 4.64 -7.03 7.51
CA HIS A 40 5.85 -7.19 8.30
C HIS A 40 6.49 -5.82 8.55
N GLU A 41 7.16 -5.64 9.69
CA GLU A 41 7.79 -4.37 10.08
C GLU A 41 8.85 -3.87 9.07
N ARG A 42 9.44 -4.80 8.31
CA ARG A 42 10.43 -4.54 7.25
C ARG A 42 9.78 -4.11 5.92
N MET A 43 8.46 -4.04 5.85
CA MET A 43 7.74 -3.62 4.65
C MET A 43 7.44 -2.13 4.69
N LYS A 44 7.44 -1.50 3.51
CA LYS A 44 6.90 -0.15 3.31
C LYS A 44 5.77 -0.21 2.29
N VAL A 45 4.61 0.34 2.67
CA VAL A 45 3.46 0.44 1.78
C VAL A 45 3.46 1.83 1.14
N LEU A 46 3.36 1.86 -0.19
CA LEU A 46 3.21 3.10 -0.96
C LEU A 46 1.90 3.03 -1.74
N CYS A 47 0.95 3.90 -1.36
CA CYS A 47 -0.30 4.05 -2.08
C CYS A 47 -0.11 5.12 -3.17
N VAL A 48 -0.19 4.72 -4.44
CA VAL A 48 -0.18 5.64 -5.58
C VAL A 48 -1.62 5.91 -5.99
N ASN A 49 -2.09 7.13 -5.79
CA ASN A 49 -3.38 7.59 -6.27
C ASN A 49 -3.16 8.57 -7.41
N ASN A 50 -3.88 8.39 -8.51
CA ASN A 50 -3.91 9.33 -9.62
C ASN A 50 -5.38 9.50 -10.05
N GLY A 51 -5.94 10.69 -9.85
CA GLY A 51 -7.33 10.97 -10.16
C GLY A 51 -7.64 12.46 -10.18
N GLU A 52 -8.77 12.81 -10.80
CA GLU A 52 -9.24 14.20 -10.97
C GLU A 52 -9.47 14.95 -9.66
N TRP A 53 -9.56 14.22 -8.54
CA TRP A 53 -9.77 14.77 -7.19
C TRP A 53 -8.46 15.21 -6.52
N LEU A 54 -7.30 15.02 -7.16
CA LEU A 54 -6.03 15.54 -6.65
C LEU A 54 -5.96 17.06 -6.84
N PRO A 55 -5.42 17.80 -5.86
CA PRO A 55 -5.18 19.23 -6.01
C PRO A 55 -4.28 19.53 -7.21
N GLU A 56 -4.59 20.57 -7.99
CA GLU A 56 -3.73 21.03 -9.10
C GLU A 56 -2.39 21.60 -8.62
N GLU A 57 -2.35 22.05 -7.36
CA GLU A 57 -1.16 22.59 -6.72
C GLU A 57 -0.11 21.50 -6.46
N GLN A 58 1.06 21.66 -7.10
CA GLN A 58 2.18 20.74 -6.94
C GLN A 58 2.67 20.76 -5.47
N ASN A 59 2.98 19.57 -4.94
CA ASN A 59 3.37 19.28 -3.54
C ASN A 59 2.24 19.15 -2.51
N LEU A 60 0.96 19.25 -2.91
CA LEU A 60 -0.19 18.85 -2.06
C LEU A 60 -0.60 17.38 -2.27
N GLY A 61 0.03 16.66 -3.20
CA GLY A 61 -0.24 15.25 -3.51
C GLY A 61 0.18 14.24 -2.43
N ASP A 62 0.58 14.69 -1.24
CA ASP A 62 0.80 13.82 -0.09
C ASP A 62 -0.56 13.40 0.50
N MET A 63 -0.91 12.13 0.31
CA MET A 63 -2.13 11.54 0.84
C MET A 63 -2.26 11.71 2.35
N MET A 64 -1.17 11.66 3.11
CA MET A 64 -1.22 11.83 4.57
C MET A 64 -1.62 13.26 4.94
N ALA A 65 -1.03 14.26 4.29
CA ALA A 65 -1.42 15.66 4.50
C ALA A 65 -2.88 15.93 4.12
N MET A 66 -3.38 15.30 3.04
CA MET A 66 -4.78 15.38 2.64
C MET A 66 -5.72 14.76 3.69
N ILE A 67 -5.35 13.61 4.26
CA ILE A 67 -6.11 12.97 5.34
C ILE A 67 -6.13 13.87 6.58
N ASP A 68 -4.99 14.41 6.98
CA ASP A 68 -4.88 15.29 8.15
C ASP A 68 -5.75 16.54 7.99
N GLY A 69 -5.75 17.15 6.80
CA GLY A 69 -6.62 18.28 6.47
C GLY A 69 -8.11 17.93 6.56
N TYR A 70 -8.52 16.77 6.03
CA TYR A 70 -9.90 16.31 6.14
C TYR A 70 -10.33 16.10 7.59
N LEU A 71 -9.49 15.43 8.39
CA LEU A 71 -9.77 15.20 9.81
C LEU A 71 -9.84 16.50 10.61
N ALA A 72 -9.01 17.49 10.30
CA ALA A 72 -9.04 18.81 10.94
C ALA A 72 -10.28 19.65 10.59
N SER A 73 -10.91 19.38 9.43
CA SER A 73 -12.12 20.08 8.97
C SER A 73 -13.44 19.52 9.53
N ARG A 74 -13.36 18.46 10.34
CA ARG A 74 -14.49 17.68 10.84
C ARG A 74 -14.67 17.84 12.35
#